data_AF-A0A950K477-F1
#
_entry.id   AF-A0A950K477-F1
#
_cell.length_a   1.000
_cell.length_b   1.000
_cell.length_c   1.000
_cell.angle_alpha   90.00
_cell.angle_beta   90.00
_cell.angle_gamma   90.00
#
_symmetry.space_group_name_H-M   'P 1'
#
loop_
_entity.id
_entity.type
_entity.pdbx_description
1 polymer ?
#
loop_
_entity_poly.entity_id
_entity_poly.type
_entity_poly.pdbx_seq_one_letter_code
_entity_poly.pdbx_strand_id
1 'polypeptide(L)'
;MRTFFLLLLSTLSLAAAPAQDGVHVTVSSFDKDRRWVLVEYDAKGKALPGTDVVDEKGDAQPGQPTSRGLAWLVPWIPAGQALKFEIKKVHGGVPAPALRWSEAQGGVTGLKFGDKEITRYNTGPAAEKQKHHKPFFWPLNGRGVNLLRGWPVEPKAGDSVDHPHHTGMYFAFGEVNGKDYWSKEPFSQKKLKMDAGQVFAEVLAENAWGEDLVESDEVRILTDGNDVVADWTITLTAANGPVTFAKDLKQAKEGAFVCRLSQELSRAKGDGSEIILDSKGNRGEKLARENSAPWVDYSGTVEGRKVGIAVMNHPSSWRSPSDWHVRAYGLFAANPWIIKGENTLQKG
;
A
#
# COMPACT_ATOMS: atom_id res chain seq x y z
N MET A 1 1.08 23.09 26.51
CA MET A 1 1.25 21.62 26.46
C MET A 1 0.40 21.09 25.33
N ARG A 2 1.00 20.79 24.17
CA ARG A 2 0.29 20.23 23.01
C ARG A 2 1.12 19.05 22.49
N THR A 3 0.65 17.86 22.78
CA THR A 3 1.23 16.59 22.35
C THR A 3 0.83 16.34 20.90
N PHE A 4 1.81 16.19 20.01
CA PHE A 4 1.58 15.82 18.61
C PHE A 4 1.80 14.31 18.46
N PHE A 5 0.79 13.60 17.95
CA PHE A 5 0.92 12.19 17.58
C PHE A 5 1.45 12.09 16.14
N LEU A 6 2.66 11.58 15.96
CA LEU A 6 3.21 11.22 14.65
C LEU A 6 3.39 9.70 14.56
N LEU A 7 2.49 9.02 13.84
CA LEU A 7 2.77 7.72 13.24
C LEU A 7 3.11 8.03 11.78
N LEU A 8 4.40 8.25 11.53
CA LEU A 8 4.97 8.46 10.21
C LEU A 8 5.68 7.17 9.84
N LEU A 9 5.25 6.51 8.75
CA LEU A 9 6.23 5.99 7.80
C LEU A 9 6.97 7.25 7.31
N SER A 10 8.13 7.52 7.89
CA SER A 10 8.91 8.71 7.57
C SER A 10 9.93 8.32 6.51
N THR A 11 9.66 8.67 5.26
CA THR A 11 10.74 8.83 4.28
C THR A 11 11.56 10.04 4.72
N LEU A 12 12.73 9.81 5.31
CA LEU A 12 13.64 10.87 5.72
C LEU A 12 14.68 11.10 4.62
N SER A 13 14.49 12.12 3.77
CA SER A 13 15.45 12.49 2.72
C SER A 13 16.48 13.49 3.23
N LEU A 14 17.77 13.11 3.29
CA LEU A 14 18.89 14.02 3.54
C LEU A 14 19.72 14.19 2.26
N ALA A 15 20.15 15.43 1.98
CA ALA A 15 21.09 15.75 0.90
C ALA A 15 22.49 16.07 1.45
N ALA A 16 23.53 15.34 1.03
CA ALA A 16 24.93 15.67 1.33
C ALA A 16 25.85 15.56 0.10
N ALA A 17 27.10 16.05 0.20
CA ALA A 17 28.06 16.02 -0.91
C ALA A 17 28.69 14.61 -1.09
N PRO A 18 28.91 14.12 -2.32
CA PRO A 18 29.36 12.74 -2.61
C PRO A 18 30.84 12.44 -2.30
N ALA A 19 31.51 13.30 -1.52
CA ALA A 19 32.96 13.27 -1.31
C ALA A 19 33.37 13.33 0.18
N GLN A 20 32.56 12.76 1.07
CA GLN A 20 32.98 12.53 2.45
C GLN A 20 33.15 11.02 2.66
N ASP A 21 34.30 10.63 3.19
CA ASP A 21 34.52 9.30 3.74
C ASP A 21 33.46 9.06 4.83
N GLY A 22 32.43 8.27 4.50
CA GLY A 22 31.31 7.95 5.39
C GLY A 22 30.27 9.08 5.51
N VAL A 23 29.05 8.86 5.01
CA VAL A 23 27.89 9.69 5.41
C VAL A 23 27.26 9.06 6.64
N HIS A 24 27.28 9.75 7.78
CA HIS A 24 26.65 9.27 8.99
C HIS A 24 25.18 9.69 9.06
N VAL A 25 24.29 8.73 9.33
CA VAL A 25 22.85 8.93 9.44
C VAL A 25 22.39 8.43 10.81
N THR A 26 21.69 9.29 11.56
CA THR A 26 21.07 8.91 12.84
C THR A 26 19.56 8.86 12.66
N VAL A 27 18.96 7.73 13.03
CA VAL A 27 17.51 7.50 12.94
C VAL A 27 16.97 7.39 14.37
N SER A 28 16.14 8.35 14.77
CA SER A 28 15.60 8.43 16.13
C SER A 28 14.13 8.03 16.18
N SER A 29 13.75 7.28 17.21
CA SER A 29 12.35 6.86 17.42
C SER A 29 11.49 7.94 18.10
N PHE A 30 12.15 8.86 18.81
CA PHE A 30 11.55 9.90 19.65
C PHE A 30 10.75 9.28 20.80
N ASP A 31 9.48 9.61 20.96
CA ASP A 31 8.64 9.19 22.08
C ASP A 31 7.94 7.84 21.87
N LYS A 32 8.11 7.21 20.70
CA LYS A 32 7.40 6.00 20.31
C LYS A 32 8.31 5.00 19.65
N ASP A 33 7.99 3.74 19.82
CA ASP A 33 8.61 2.69 19.03
C ASP A 33 8.41 2.94 17.54
N ARG A 34 9.42 2.59 16.75
CA ARG A 34 9.36 2.60 15.29
C ARG A 34 9.65 1.21 14.77
N ARG A 35 8.87 0.76 13.80
CA ARG A 35 9.07 -0.49 13.07
C ARG A 35 9.04 -0.19 11.58
N TRP A 36 9.79 -0.94 10.77
CA TRP A 36 9.78 -0.80 9.31
C TRP A 36 10.09 0.63 8.83
N VAL A 37 11.10 1.28 9.40
CA VAL A 37 11.47 2.64 8.98
C VAL A 37 12.28 2.56 7.69
N LEU A 38 11.66 2.90 6.56
CA LEU A 38 12.35 3.08 5.30
C LEU A 38 13.13 4.39 5.33
N VAL A 39 14.46 4.31 5.26
CA VAL A 39 15.33 5.47 5.17
C VAL A 39 15.79 5.63 3.72
N GLU A 40 15.70 6.86 3.19
CA GLU A 40 16.14 7.19 1.84
C GLU A 40 17.13 8.35 1.88
N TYR A 41 18.39 8.06 1.62
CA TYR A 41 19.41 9.10 1.45
C TYR A 41 19.39 9.62 0.01
N ASP A 42 19.20 10.94 -0.16
CA ASP A 42 19.29 11.61 -1.47
C ASP A 42 20.72 12.11 -1.68
N ALA A 43 21.45 11.49 -2.60
CA ALA A 43 22.82 11.88 -2.93
C ALA A 43 22.85 12.99 -4.00
N LYS A 44 21.98 13.99 -3.86
CA LYS A 44 21.73 15.08 -4.80
C LYS A 44 21.35 14.57 -6.19
N GLY A 45 20.39 13.64 -6.22
CA GLY A 45 19.86 13.05 -7.45
C GLY A 45 20.81 12.07 -8.14
N LYS A 46 21.78 11.49 -7.42
CA LYS A 46 22.72 10.51 -7.98
C LYS A 46 22.50 9.15 -7.34
N ALA A 47 22.22 8.12 -8.14
CA ALA A 47 22.19 6.75 -7.64
C ALA A 47 23.55 6.33 -7.05
N LEU A 48 23.52 5.51 -6.00
CA LEU A 48 24.73 5.00 -5.32
C LEU A 48 24.86 3.47 -5.43
N PRO A 49 25.13 2.91 -6.63
CA PRO A 49 25.34 1.46 -6.78
C PRO A 49 26.62 1.00 -6.07
N GLY A 50 26.60 -0.21 -5.51
CA GLY A 50 27.75 -0.78 -4.80
C GLY A 50 28.14 -0.04 -3.52
N THR A 51 27.18 0.65 -2.90
CA THR A 51 27.36 1.34 -1.62
C THR A 51 26.55 0.61 -0.56
N ASP A 52 27.18 0.27 0.54
CA ASP A 52 26.55 -0.42 1.65
C ASP A 52 26.25 0.56 2.78
N VAL A 53 25.27 0.19 3.61
CA VAL A 53 24.97 0.86 4.87
C VAL A 53 25.50 -0.03 5.98
N VAL A 54 26.38 0.47 6.85
CA VAL A 54 26.80 -0.27 8.04
C VAL A 54 26.18 0.33 9.29
N ASP A 55 25.83 -0.51 10.26
CA ASP A 55 25.36 -0.05 11.57
C ASP A 55 26.53 0.32 12.50
N GLU A 56 26.21 0.74 13.72
CA GLU A 56 27.19 1.11 14.75
C GLU A 56 28.12 -0.03 15.21
N LYS A 57 27.75 -1.29 14.92
CA LYS A 57 28.57 -2.48 15.20
C LYS A 57 29.50 -2.81 14.04
N GLY A 58 29.32 -2.13 12.90
CA GLY A 58 30.02 -2.40 11.66
C GLY A 58 29.34 -3.48 10.80
N ASP A 59 28.14 -3.94 11.18
CA ASP A 59 27.41 -4.96 10.45
C ASP A 59 26.73 -4.33 9.21
N ALA A 60 26.95 -4.94 8.05
CA ALA A 60 26.37 -4.50 6.79
C ALA A 60 24.84 -4.74 6.78
N GLN A 61 24.11 -3.70 6.37
CA GLN A 61 22.67 -3.70 6.19
C GLN A 61 22.34 -3.76 4.69
N PRO A 62 21.25 -4.46 4.30
CA PRO A 62 20.80 -4.46 2.92
C PRO A 62 20.47 -3.05 2.44
N GLY A 63 21.27 -2.55 1.49
CA GLY A 63 21.04 -1.28 0.80
C GLY A 63 20.45 -1.50 -0.59
N GLN A 64 19.59 -0.59 -1.03
CA GLN A 64 19.00 -0.58 -2.36
C GLN A 64 19.26 0.77 -3.04
N PRO A 65 20.03 0.82 -4.13
CA PRO A 65 20.18 2.04 -4.91
C PRO A 65 18.81 2.54 -5.39
N THR A 66 18.59 3.84 -5.29
CA THR A 66 17.40 4.51 -5.86
C THR A 66 17.84 5.44 -6.98
N SER A 67 16.88 6.00 -7.72
CA SER A 67 17.17 7.01 -8.75
C SER A 67 17.87 8.26 -8.20
N ARG A 68 17.76 8.53 -6.89
CA ARG A 68 18.32 9.72 -6.23
C ARG A 68 19.41 9.44 -5.22
N GLY A 69 19.65 8.18 -4.86
CA GLY A 69 20.65 7.82 -3.86
C GLY A 69 20.57 6.36 -3.42
N LEU A 70 20.27 6.14 -2.14
CA LEU A 70 20.29 4.83 -1.49
C LEU A 70 19.17 4.71 -0.46
N ALA A 71 18.53 3.55 -0.38
CA ALA A 71 17.54 3.22 0.63
C ALA A 71 17.97 2.03 1.47
N TRP A 72 17.54 1.99 2.74
CA TRP A 72 17.64 0.82 3.60
C TRP A 72 16.49 0.80 4.61
N LEU A 73 16.26 -0.36 5.20
CA LEU A 73 15.21 -0.56 6.19
C LEU A 73 15.80 -0.65 7.59
N VAL A 74 15.23 0.10 8.53
CA VAL A 74 15.49 -0.07 9.96
C VAL A 74 14.33 -0.86 10.57
N PRO A 75 14.55 -2.11 11.00
CA PRO A 75 13.45 -3.02 11.35
C PRO A 75 12.73 -2.61 12.63
N TRP A 76 13.46 -2.14 13.65
CA TRP A 76 12.90 -1.73 14.93
C TRP A 76 13.80 -0.72 15.65
N ILE A 77 13.18 0.28 16.27
CA ILE A 77 13.84 1.22 17.18
C ILE A 77 12.91 1.42 18.39
N PRO A 78 13.29 1.01 19.62
CA PRO A 78 12.50 1.27 20.81
C PRO A 78 12.32 2.77 21.07
N ALA A 79 11.22 3.17 21.69
CA ALA A 79 10.97 4.54 22.13
C ALA A 79 12.16 5.10 22.94
N GLY A 80 12.51 6.35 22.67
CA GLY A 80 13.61 7.07 23.32
C GLY A 80 15.00 6.74 22.78
N GLN A 81 15.12 5.81 21.82
CA GLN A 81 16.39 5.39 21.27
C GLN A 81 16.67 5.97 19.87
N ALA A 82 17.93 5.87 19.47
CA ALA A 82 18.39 6.21 18.13
C ALA A 82 19.41 5.18 17.66
N LEU A 83 19.35 4.85 16.37
CA LEU A 83 20.35 4.00 15.71
C LEU A 83 21.20 4.84 14.77
N LYS A 84 22.49 4.49 14.67
CA LYS A 84 23.44 5.17 13.81
C LYS A 84 23.88 4.25 12.68
N PHE A 85 23.98 4.84 11.50
CA PHE A 85 24.39 4.18 10.27
C PHE A 85 25.49 5.00 9.60
N GLU A 86 26.36 4.33 8.86
CA GLU A 86 27.36 4.94 7.99
C GLU A 86 27.16 4.40 6.57
N ILE A 87 26.97 5.30 5.61
CA ILE A 87 26.94 5.00 4.18
C ILE A 87 28.37 5.07 3.67
N LYS A 88 28.90 3.95 3.19
CA LYS A 88 30.27 3.88 2.65
C LYS A 88 30.38 2.90 1.48
N LYS A 89 31.37 3.14 0.62
CA LYS A 89 31.69 2.18 -0.45
C LYS A 89 32.35 0.95 0.18
N VAL A 90 31.70 -0.20 0.06
CA VAL A 90 32.26 -1.49 0.46
C VAL A 90 32.22 -2.42 -0.75
N HIS A 91 33.22 -3.28 -0.87
CA HIS A 91 33.28 -4.30 -1.92
C HIS A 91 32.78 -5.63 -1.36
N GLY A 92 31.64 -6.11 -1.86
CA GLY A 92 31.05 -7.40 -1.48
C GLY A 92 29.77 -7.23 -0.66
N GLY A 93 28.70 -6.78 -1.32
CA GLY A 93 27.40 -6.57 -0.67
C GLY A 93 26.81 -7.85 -0.07
N VAL A 94 25.83 -7.68 0.81
CA VAL A 94 25.16 -8.79 1.50
C VAL A 94 24.34 -9.62 0.50
N PRO A 95 24.59 -10.93 0.33
CA PRO A 95 23.71 -11.81 -0.42
C PRO A 95 22.44 -12.09 0.41
N ALA A 96 21.48 -11.15 0.40
CA ALA A 96 20.17 -11.33 1.02
C ALA A 96 19.12 -11.70 -0.06
N PRO A 97 18.02 -12.36 0.33
CA PRO A 97 16.88 -12.54 -0.56
C PRO A 97 16.41 -11.15 -0.99
N ALA A 98 16.34 -10.93 -2.30
CA ALA A 98 15.81 -9.70 -2.88
C ALA A 98 14.35 -9.88 -3.26
N LEU A 99 13.62 -8.77 -3.29
CA LEU A 99 12.38 -8.69 -4.04
C LEU A 99 12.68 -8.75 -5.53
N ARG A 100 11.88 -9.52 -6.28
CA ARG A 100 12.05 -9.68 -7.73
C ARG A 100 10.71 -9.71 -8.43
N TRP A 101 10.57 -8.85 -9.44
CA TRP A 101 9.49 -8.96 -10.40
C TRP A 101 9.79 -10.04 -11.43
N SER A 102 8.77 -10.78 -11.81
CA SER A 102 8.79 -11.73 -12.92
C SER A 102 7.51 -11.57 -13.74
N GLU A 103 7.66 -11.21 -15.00
CA GLU A 103 6.52 -11.17 -15.91
C GLU A 103 6.00 -12.59 -16.14
N ALA A 104 4.69 -12.75 -15.98
CA ALA A 104 3.95 -13.91 -16.40
C ALA A 104 3.11 -13.56 -17.65
N GLN A 105 2.59 -14.57 -18.32
CA GLN A 105 1.77 -14.36 -19.51
C GLN A 105 0.46 -13.63 -19.19
N GLY A 106 0.00 -12.80 -20.13
CA GLY A 106 -1.36 -12.26 -20.12
C GLY A 106 -1.59 -11.00 -19.28
N GLY A 107 -0.54 -10.23 -18.96
CA GLY A 107 -0.66 -8.98 -18.21
C GLY A 107 -0.54 -9.15 -16.69
N VAL A 108 0.11 -10.23 -16.23
CA VAL A 108 0.36 -10.50 -14.82
C VAL A 108 1.85 -10.37 -14.55
N THR A 109 2.23 -9.57 -13.56
CA THR A 109 3.63 -9.47 -13.12
C THR A 109 3.71 -9.86 -11.64
N GLY A 110 4.39 -10.98 -11.37
CA GLY A 110 4.51 -11.53 -10.01
C GLY A 110 5.67 -10.94 -9.23
N LEU A 111 5.48 -10.72 -7.94
CA LEU A 111 6.50 -10.31 -6.99
C LEU A 111 6.86 -11.46 -6.06
N LYS A 112 8.15 -11.77 -5.96
CA LYS A 112 8.68 -12.74 -4.99
C LYS A 112 9.73 -12.14 -4.08
N PHE A 113 9.81 -12.66 -2.86
CA PHE A 113 10.94 -12.47 -1.94
C PHE A 113 11.63 -13.81 -1.71
N GLY A 114 12.82 -13.99 -2.30
CA GLY A 114 13.38 -15.34 -2.48
C GLY A 114 12.43 -16.19 -3.33
N ASP A 115 12.03 -17.35 -2.81
CA ASP A 115 11.08 -18.25 -3.49
C ASP A 115 9.61 -18.01 -3.12
N LYS A 116 9.35 -17.14 -2.13
CA LYS A 116 7.99 -16.87 -1.62
C LYS A 116 7.29 -15.84 -2.52
N GLU A 117 6.10 -16.18 -3.02
CA GLU A 117 5.23 -15.21 -3.69
C GLU A 117 4.65 -14.23 -2.67
N ILE A 118 4.78 -12.93 -2.94
CA ILE A 118 4.23 -11.85 -2.11
C ILE A 118 2.90 -11.39 -2.68
N THR A 119 2.88 -11.04 -3.96
CA THR A 119 1.68 -10.58 -4.68
C THR A 119 1.90 -10.67 -6.19
N ARG A 120 0.86 -10.42 -6.98
CA ARG A 120 0.97 -10.19 -8.43
C ARG A 120 0.22 -8.92 -8.79
N TYR A 121 0.82 -8.11 -9.65
CA TYR A 121 0.15 -6.97 -10.26
C TYR A 121 -0.53 -7.44 -11.56
N ASN A 122 -1.84 -7.37 -11.59
CA ASN A 122 -2.67 -7.85 -12.70
C ASN A 122 -3.17 -6.65 -13.49
N THR A 123 -2.95 -6.65 -14.81
CA THR A 123 -3.26 -5.53 -15.72
C THR A 123 -3.97 -6.03 -16.98
N GLY A 124 -4.61 -5.11 -17.71
CA GLY A 124 -5.13 -5.34 -19.06
C GLY A 124 -5.96 -6.63 -19.18
N PRO A 125 -5.62 -7.56 -20.11
CA PRO A 125 -6.40 -8.77 -20.36
C PRO A 125 -6.60 -9.69 -19.15
N ALA A 126 -5.66 -9.74 -18.21
CA ALA A 126 -5.80 -10.55 -16.99
C ALA A 126 -6.92 -10.02 -16.09
N ALA A 127 -7.02 -8.70 -15.96
CA ALA A 127 -8.09 -8.08 -15.21
C ALA A 127 -9.44 -8.24 -15.91
N GLU A 128 -9.48 -8.01 -17.22
CA GLU A 128 -10.70 -8.14 -18.02
C GLU A 128 -11.28 -9.57 -18.00
N LYS A 129 -10.43 -10.60 -18.02
CA LYS A 129 -10.85 -12.00 -17.85
C LYS A 129 -11.61 -12.22 -16.54
N GLN A 130 -11.29 -11.44 -15.52
CA GLN A 130 -11.92 -11.48 -14.20
C GLN A 130 -13.10 -10.51 -14.07
N LYS A 131 -13.54 -9.89 -15.17
CA LYS A 131 -14.52 -8.80 -15.19
C LYS A 131 -14.13 -7.66 -14.26
N HIS A 132 -12.81 -7.46 -14.09
CA HIS A 132 -12.25 -6.37 -13.33
C HIS A 132 -11.61 -5.41 -14.32
N HIS A 133 -12.07 -4.18 -14.32
CA HIS A 133 -11.71 -3.22 -15.36
C HIS A 133 -10.48 -2.39 -15.00
N LYS A 134 -9.81 -2.71 -13.89
CA LYS A 134 -8.72 -1.98 -13.25
C LYS A 134 -7.47 -2.85 -13.07
N PRO A 135 -6.27 -2.26 -12.99
CA PRO A 135 -5.14 -2.92 -12.38
C PRO A 135 -5.38 -3.22 -10.89
N PHE A 136 -4.91 -4.36 -10.41
CA PHE A 136 -5.07 -4.76 -9.01
C PHE A 136 -3.96 -5.70 -8.55
N PHE A 137 -3.73 -5.73 -7.23
CA PHE A 137 -2.82 -6.67 -6.59
C PHE A 137 -3.57 -7.90 -6.07
N TRP A 138 -3.14 -9.08 -6.46
CA TRP A 138 -3.65 -10.35 -5.92
C TRP A 138 -2.69 -11.52 -6.23
N PRO A 139 -2.42 -12.44 -5.29
CA PRO A 139 -2.86 -12.48 -3.88
C PRO A 139 -2.13 -11.42 -3.03
N LEU A 140 -2.40 -11.37 -1.72
CA LEU A 140 -1.48 -10.75 -0.76
C LEU A 140 -1.09 -11.79 0.28
N ASN A 141 0.10 -12.34 0.11
CA ASN A 141 0.61 -13.40 0.98
C ASN A 141 1.39 -12.79 2.15
N GLY A 142 0.80 -12.86 3.33
CA GLY A 142 1.43 -12.49 4.60
C GLY A 142 1.50 -13.71 5.51
N ARG A 143 2.64 -13.93 6.16
CA ARG A 143 2.88 -15.03 7.12
C ARG A 143 2.55 -16.41 6.54
N GLY A 144 2.76 -16.56 5.23
CA GLY A 144 2.57 -17.80 4.48
C GLY A 144 1.13 -18.09 4.04
N VAL A 145 0.19 -17.15 4.18
CA VAL A 145 -1.21 -17.31 3.77
C VAL A 145 -1.71 -16.10 2.97
N ASN A 146 -2.62 -16.33 2.02
CA ASN A 146 -3.28 -15.26 1.27
C ASN A 146 -4.39 -14.62 2.12
N LEU A 147 -4.31 -13.29 2.29
CA LEU A 147 -5.28 -12.50 3.06
C LEU A 147 -6.47 -12.01 2.22
N LEU A 148 -6.42 -12.15 0.90
CA LEU A 148 -7.44 -11.67 -0.04
C LEU A 148 -8.36 -12.80 -0.52
N ARG A 149 -9.58 -12.46 -0.92
CA ARG A 149 -10.56 -13.42 -1.47
C ARG A 149 -10.03 -14.08 -2.73
N GLY A 150 -10.26 -15.39 -2.90
CA GLY A 150 -9.85 -16.13 -4.09
C GLY A 150 -10.70 -15.82 -5.32
N TRP A 151 -12.03 -15.75 -5.16
CA TRP A 151 -12.95 -15.39 -6.23
C TRP A 151 -12.73 -13.96 -6.75
N PRO A 152 -12.66 -13.74 -8.08
CA PRO A 152 -12.78 -14.73 -9.17
C PRO A 152 -11.45 -15.31 -9.69
N VAL A 153 -10.30 -14.85 -9.17
CA VAL A 153 -8.97 -15.16 -9.72
C VAL A 153 -8.58 -16.63 -9.53
N GLU A 154 -8.51 -17.10 -8.29
CA GLU A 154 -8.34 -18.52 -7.95
C GLU A 154 -9.29 -18.84 -6.79
N PRO A 155 -10.56 -19.19 -7.09
CA PRO A 155 -11.60 -19.37 -6.09
C PRO A 155 -11.27 -20.46 -5.07
N LYS A 156 -11.50 -20.19 -3.79
CA LYS A 156 -11.39 -21.18 -2.71
C LYS A 156 -12.75 -21.76 -2.36
N ALA A 157 -12.76 -22.96 -1.76
CA ALA A 157 -13.99 -23.57 -1.26
C ALA A 157 -14.68 -22.63 -0.23
N GLY A 158 -15.97 -22.36 -0.45
CA GLY A 158 -16.74 -21.45 0.41
C GLY A 158 -16.64 -19.97 0.04
N ASP A 159 -15.81 -19.57 -0.93
CA ASP A 159 -15.82 -18.20 -1.43
C ASP A 159 -17.21 -17.84 -1.99
N SER A 160 -17.74 -16.70 -1.54
CA SER A 160 -18.90 -16.11 -2.19
C SER A 160 -18.55 -15.65 -3.62
N VAL A 161 -19.37 -16.07 -4.58
CA VAL A 161 -19.23 -15.73 -6.02
C VAL A 161 -19.90 -14.40 -6.40
N ASP A 162 -20.33 -13.64 -5.40
CA ASP A 162 -20.90 -12.31 -5.56
C ASP A 162 -19.84 -11.24 -5.88
N HIS A 163 -20.29 -10.14 -6.48
CA HIS A 163 -19.47 -8.96 -6.76
C HIS A 163 -18.08 -9.31 -7.33
N PRO A 164 -18.00 -9.93 -8.52
CA PRO A 164 -16.73 -10.38 -9.12
C PRO A 164 -15.74 -9.24 -9.39
N HIS A 165 -16.23 -7.99 -9.45
CA HIS A 165 -15.40 -6.80 -9.58
C HIS A 165 -14.79 -6.32 -8.25
N HIS A 166 -15.17 -6.88 -7.08
CA HIS A 166 -14.48 -6.64 -5.81
C HIS A 166 -13.32 -7.64 -5.68
N THR A 167 -12.14 -7.31 -6.23
CA THR A 167 -11.06 -8.28 -6.34
C THR A 167 -9.70 -7.69 -5.97
N GLY A 168 -9.01 -8.34 -5.04
CA GLY A 168 -7.66 -7.97 -4.66
C GLY A 168 -7.57 -6.65 -3.90
N MET A 169 -6.46 -5.94 -4.11
CA MET A 169 -6.25 -4.56 -3.68
C MET A 169 -6.17 -3.63 -4.88
N TYR A 170 -6.98 -2.57 -4.89
CA TYR A 170 -7.11 -1.65 -6.03
C TYR A 170 -7.65 -0.29 -5.60
N PHE A 171 -7.57 0.68 -6.51
CA PHE A 171 -8.16 2.01 -6.32
C PHE A 171 -9.25 2.29 -7.37
N ALA A 172 -10.47 2.59 -6.92
CA ALA A 172 -11.63 2.74 -7.79
C ALA A 172 -12.65 3.74 -7.26
N PHE A 173 -13.62 4.16 -8.08
CA PHE A 173 -14.82 4.84 -7.60
C PHE A 173 -16.02 4.34 -8.37
N GLY A 174 -17.17 4.29 -7.70
CA GLY A 174 -18.49 4.12 -8.29
C GLY A 174 -18.69 5.17 -9.35
N GLU A 175 -19.11 6.38 -8.98
CA GLU A 175 -19.36 7.44 -9.97
C GLU A 175 -18.23 8.48 -10.04
N VAL A 176 -17.72 8.74 -11.24
CA VAL A 176 -16.89 9.91 -11.57
C VAL A 176 -17.45 10.58 -12.83
N ASN A 177 -17.83 11.85 -12.76
CA ASN A 177 -18.49 12.59 -13.85
C ASN A 177 -19.67 11.82 -14.49
N GLY A 178 -20.47 11.11 -13.69
CA GLY A 178 -21.61 10.32 -14.17
C GLY A 178 -21.27 8.95 -14.76
N LYS A 179 -20.00 8.53 -14.73
CA LYS A 179 -19.53 7.24 -15.25
C LYS A 179 -19.16 6.27 -14.13
N ASP A 180 -19.44 4.98 -14.33
CA ASP A 180 -19.23 3.92 -13.34
C ASP A 180 -17.85 3.25 -13.47
N TYR A 181 -16.87 3.71 -12.70
CA TYR A 181 -15.49 3.22 -12.74
C TYR A 181 -15.20 2.09 -11.75
N TRP A 182 -16.24 1.63 -11.04
CA TRP A 182 -16.15 0.53 -10.08
C TRP A 182 -16.46 -0.80 -10.75
N SER A 183 -17.44 -0.81 -11.66
CA SER A 183 -17.93 -2.06 -12.26
C SER A 183 -18.04 -2.07 -13.78
N LYS A 184 -17.98 -0.93 -14.47
CA LYS A 184 -18.31 -0.86 -15.92
C LYS A 184 -17.19 -0.31 -16.78
N GLU A 185 -16.67 0.85 -16.43
CA GLU A 185 -15.75 1.60 -17.28
C GLU A 185 -14.32 1.08 -17.15
N PRO A 186 -13.59 0.95 -18.27
CA PRO A 186 -12.18 0.60 -18.26
C PRO A 186 -11.27 1.79 -17.92
N PHE A 187 -10.06 1.47 -17.47
CA PHE A 187 -8.94 2.41 -17.42
C PHE A 187 -8.03 2.20 -18.60
N SER A 188 -7.45 3.28 -19.07
CA SER A 188 -6.33 3.21 -20.00
C SER A 188 -5.03 3.39 -19.23
N GLN A 189 -4.28 2.31 -18.99
CA GLN A 189 -2.93 2.41 -18.44
C GLN A 189 -2.02 3.09 -19.46
N LYS A 190 -1.48 4.26 -19.10
CA LYS A 190 -0.62 5.09 -19.95
C LYS A 190 0.85 4.82 -19.70
N LYS A 191 1.23 4.57 -18.45
CA LYS A 191 2.60 4.27 -18.04
C LYS A 191 2.59 3.18 -16.99
N LEU A 192 3.59 2.31 -17.06
CA LEU A 192 3.91 1.34 -16.03
C LEU A 192 5.43 1.20 -15.97
N LYS A 193 5.99 1.45 -14.79
CA LYS A 193 7.37 1.14 -14.47
C LYS A 193 7.37 0.33 -13.19
N MET A 194 8.13 -0.76 -13.19
CA MET A 194 8.29 -1.63 -12.02
C MET A 194 9.77 -1.82 -11.76
N ASP A 195 10.15 -1.78 -10.49
CA ASP A 195 11.53 -2.01 -10.05
C ASP A 195 11.51 -2.80 -8.74
N ALA A 196 12.58 -3.52 -8.42
CA ALA A 196 12.70 -4.23 -7.16
C ALA A 196 14.16 -4.44 -6.75
N GLY A 197 14.40 -4.47 -5.45
CA GLY A 197 15.73 -4.72 -4.90
C GLY A 197 15.70 -5.38 -3.52
N GLN A 198 16.75 -5.12 -2.76
CA GLN A 198 16.97 -5.73 -1.45
C GLN A 198 16.02 -5.21 -0.36
N VAL A 199 15.44 -4.02 -0.55
CA VAL A 199 14.71 -3.30 0.50
C VAL A 199 13.23 -3.21 0.17
N PHE A 200 12.90 -2.85 -1.06
CA PHE A 200 11.52 -2.71 -1.52
C PHE A 200 11.37 -3.00 -3.01
N ALA A 201 10.14 -3.33 -3.41
CA ALA A 201 9.68 -3.31 -4.79
C ALA A 201 8.83 -2.06 -5.01
N GLU A 202 8.89 -1.52 -6.22
CA GLU A 202 8.20 -0.30 -6.63
C GLU A 202 7.31 -0.58 -7.85
N VAL A 203 6.13 0.02 -7.85
CA VAL A 203 5.25 0.16 -9.01
C VAL A 203 4.92 1.64 -9.16
N LEU A 204 5.30 2.21 -10.30
CA LEU A 204 4.89 3.54 -10.74
C LEU A 204 3.95 3.37 -11.92
N ALA A 205 2.68 3.74 -11.76
CA ALA A 205 1.68 3.62 -12.82
C ALA A 205 0.96 4.94 -13.06
N GLU A 206 0.58 5.17 -14.32
CA GLU A 206 -0.30 6.28 -14.71
C GLU A 206 -1.51 5.68 -15.43
N ASN A 207 -2.70 5.93 -14.90
CA ASN A 207 -3.97 5.40 -15.40
C ASN A 207 -4.89 6.56 -15.79
N ALA A 208 -5.46 6.53 -16.99
CA ALA A 208 -6.46 7.50 -17.42
C ALA A 208 -7.88 6.96 -17.23
N TRP A 209 -8.72 7.77 -16.60
CA TRP A 209 -10.14 7.55 -16.33
C TRP A 209 -10.92 8.30 -17.41
N GLY A 210 -11.01 7.70 -18.59
CA GLY A 210 -11.47 8.39 -19.78
C GLY A 210 -10.57 9.58 -20.12
N GLU A 211 -11.18 10.71 -20.46
CA GLU A 211 -10.45 11.94 -20.79
C GLU A 211 -10.34 12.92 -19.61
N ASP A 212 -11.13 12.75 -18.56
CA ASP A 212 -11.32 13.80 -17.55
C ASP A 212 -10.30 13.73 -16.40
N LEU A 213 -9.85 12.53 -16.04
CA LEU A 213 -9.08 12.29 -14.82
C LEU A 213 -7.86 11.40 -15.10
N VAL A 214 -6.72 11.81 -14.55
CA VAL A 214 -5.47 11.03 -14.53
C VAL A 214 -5.18 10.62 -13.09
N GLU A 215 -4.87 9.35 -12.89
CA GLU A 215 -4.42 8.74 -11.64
C GLU A 215 -2.94 8.39 -11.79
N SER A 216 -2.13 8.82 -10.83
CA SER A 216 -0.74 8.37 -10.66
C SER A 216 -0.61 7.58 -9.38
N ASP A 217 -0.16 6.33 -9.49
CA ASP A 217 0.10 5.42 -8.39
C ASP A 217 1.60 5.29 -8.17
N GLU A 218 2.02 5.47 -6.92
CA GLU A 218 3.35 5.11 -6.44
C GLU A 218 3.20 4.10 -5.31
N VAL A 219 3.50 2.83 -5.59
CA VAL A 219 3.38 1.73 -4.64
C VAL A 219 4.76 1.21 -4.28
N ARG A 220 5.07 1.16 -2.98
CA ARG A 220 6.27 0.52 -2.44
C ARG A 220 5.90 -0.65 -1.57
N ILE A 221 6.43 -1.81 -1.89
CA ILE A 221 6.16 -3.07 -1.18
C ILE A 221 7.44 -3.51 -0.48
N LEU A 222 7.36 -3.67 0.84
CA LEU A 222 8.45 -4.13 1.71
C LEU A 222 8.05 -5.43 2.39
N THR A 223 9.00 -6.33 2.61
CA THR A 223 8.74 -7.59 3.34
C THR A 223 10.02 -8.18 3.91
N ASP A 224 9.89 -8.93 5.00
CA ASP A 224 10.94 -9.76 5.60
C ASP A 224 10.73 -11.24 5.26
N GLY A 225 9.80 -11.52 4.33
CA GLY A 225 9.34 -12.84 3.98
C GLY A 225 8.24 -13.39 4.89
N ASN A 226 7.82 -12.64 5.92
CA ASN A 226 6.66 -12.94 6.76
C ASN A 226 5.65 -11.79 6.73
N ASP A 227 6.01 -10.61 7.22
CA ASP A 227 5.14 -9.44 7.22
C ASP A 227 5.31 -8.68 5.89
N VAL A 228 4.26 -8.02 5.43
CA VAL A 228 4.27 -7.22 4.19
C VAL A 228 3.73 -5.83 4.52
N VAL A 229 4.44 -4.81 4.04
CA VAL A 229 3.99 -3.41 4.07
C VAL A 229 3.86 -2.94 2.64
N ALA A 230 2.69 -2.43 2.28
CA ALA A 230 2.47 -1.72 1.01
C ALA A 230 2.17 -0.26 1.34
N ASP A 231 3.13 0.62 1.03
CA ASP A 231 2.93 2.07 1.06
C ASP A 231 2.45 2.52 -0.32
N TRP A 232 1.31 3.18 -0.38
CA TRP A 232 0.63 3.49 -1.63
C TRP A 232 0.21 4.96 -1.65
N THR A 233 0.89 5.75 -2.48
CA THR A 233 0.53 7.14 -2.76
C THR A 233 -0.27 7.20 -4.04
N ILE A 234 -1.42 7.88 -3.98
CA ILE A 234 -2.37 8.02 -5.09
C ILE A 234 -2.59 9.50 -5.34
N THR A 235 -2.23 9.95 -6.53
CA THR A 235 -2.43 11.34 -6.96
C THR A 235 -3.49 11.37 -8.06
N LEU A 236 -4.50 12.20 -7.87
CA LEU A 236 -5.58 12.42 -8.82
C LEU A 236 -5.46 13.81 -9.42
N THR A 237 -5.44 13.89 -10.75
CA THR A 237 -5.32 15.14 -11.50
C THR A 237 -6.46 15.28 -12.49
N ALA A 238 -7.23 16.35 -12.35
CA ALA A 238 -8.31 16.68 -13.26
C ALA A 238 -7.73 17.27 -14.56
N ALA A 239 -7.72 16.49 -15.63
CA ALA A 239 -7.00 16.78 -16.86
C ALA A 239 -7.75 17.78 -17.76
N ASN A 240 -9.05 17.57 -17.96
CA ASN A 240 -9.84 18.27 -18.98
C ASN A 240 -11.04 19.07 -18.43
N GLY A 241 -11.02 19.40 -17.15
CA GLY A 241 -12.08 20.18 -16.50
C GLY A 241 -12.33 19.68 -15.08
N PRO A 242 -13.32 20.23 -14.36
CA PRO A 242 -13.67 19.73 -13.03
C PRO A 242 -14.09 18.26 -13.08
N VAL A 243 -13.69 17.49 -12.06
CA VAL A 243 -14.01 16.08 -11.89
C VAL A 243 -14.81 15.92 -10.61
N THR A 244 -16.09 15.57 -10.72
CA THR A 244 -16.97 15.30 -9.58
C THR A 244 -17.01 13.81 -9.28
N PHE A 245 -16.64 13.44 -8.07
CA PHE A 245 -16.75 12.10 -7.51
C PHE A 245 -18.07 11.97 -6.76
N ALA A 246 -18.91 11.01 -7.14
CA ALA A 246 -20.19 10.69 -6.51
C ALA A 246 -21.14 11.88 -6.26
N LYS A 247 -22.27 11.92 -6.95
CA LYS A 247 -23.28 12.98 -6.75
C LYS A 247 -23.98 12.89 -5.39
N ASP A 248 -24.01 11.71 -4.77
CA ASP A 248 -24.58 11.50 -3.45
C ASP A 248 -23.89 10.40 -2.61
N LEU A 249 -24.33 10.27 -1.36
CA LEU A 249 -23.82 9.29 -0.41
C LEU A 249 -24.10 7.83 -0.77
N LYS A 250 -25.06 7.52 -1.66
CA LYS A 250 -25.28 6.15 -2.10
C LYS A 250 -24.17 5.75 -3.07
N GLN A 251 -23.80 6.66 -3.97
CA GLN A 251 -22.75 6.46 -4.96
C GLN A 251 -21.35 6.60 -4.37
N ALA A 252 -21.18 7.43 -3.33
CA ALA A 252 -19.90 7.66 -2.67
C ALA A 252 -19.38 6.46 -1.87
N LYS A 253 -20.21 5.44 -1.65
CA LYS A 253 -19.88 4.25 -0.85
C LYS A 253 -18.89 3.32 -1.57
N GLU A 254 -19.04 3.18 -2.87
CA GLU A 254 -18.14 2.38 -3.71
C GLU A 254 -16.96 3.27 -4.10
N GLY A 255 -15.83 3.17 -3.40
CA GLY A 255 -14.68 3.93 -3.87
C GLY A 255 -13.43 3.97 -3.01
N ALA A 256 -12.49 4.75 -3.54
CA ALA A 256 -11.12 4.97 -3.15
C ALA A 256 -10.31 3.66 -3.04
N PHE A 257 -9.60 3.46 -1.93
CA PHE A 257 -8.67 2.34 -1.76
C PHE A 257 -9.40 1.13 -1.19
N VAL A 258 -9.33 -0.02 -1.86
CA VAL A 258 -10.14 -1.20 -1.54
C VAL A 258 -9.25 -2.43 -1.36
N CYS A 259 -9.58 -3.22 -0.35
CA CYS A 259 -9.12 -4.60 -0.17
C CYS A 259 -10.34 -5.52 -0.12
N ARG A 260 -10.35 -6.58 -0.94
CA ARG A 260 -11.33 -7.67 -0.78
C ARG A 260 -10.72 -8.83 0.01
N LEU A 261 -11.16 -8.98 1.25
CA LEU A 261 -10.60 -9.93 2.21
C LEU A 261 -11.08 -11.36 1.99
N SER A 262 -10.25 -12.32 2.40
CA SER A 262 -10.57 -13.74 2.37
C SER A 262 -11.83 -14.10 3.16
N GLN A 263 -12.46 -15.22 2.81
CA GLN A 263 -13.67 -15.70 3.48
C GLN A 263 -13.46 -15.93 4.99
N GLU A 264 -12.25 -16.31 5.39
CA GLU A 264 -11.89 -16.55 6.80
C GLU A 264 -11.75 -15.25 7.61
N LEU A 265 -11.40 -14.13 6.94
CA LEU A 265 -11.40 -12.77 7.49
C LEU A 265 -12.72 -12.04 7.23
N SER A 266 -13.82 -12.77 7.08
CA SER A 266 -15.14 -12.19 6.87
C SER A 266 -16.26 -13.02 7.52
N ARG A 267 -17.44 -12.41 7.64
CA ARG A 267 -18.65 -12.97 8.24
C ARG A 267 -19.85 -12.68 7.37
N ALA A 268 -20.60 -13.74 7.04
CA ALA A 268 -21.83 -13.64 6.25
C ALA A 268 -22.99 -12.97 7.01
N LYS A 269 -22.97 -13.04 8.36
CA LYS A 269 -23.99 -12.45 9.24
C LYS A 269 -23.32 -11.81 10.46
N GLY A 270 -23.96 -10.79 11.01
CA GLY A 270 -23.45 -10.04 12.16
C GLY A 270 -22.60 -8.85 11.75
N ASP A 271 -22.03 -8.17 12.76
CA ASP A 271 -21.23 -6.96 12.57
C ASP A 271 -19.72 -7.23 12.47
N GLY A 272 -19.25 -8.46 12.69
CA GLY A 272 -17.83 -8.81 12.65
C GLY A 272 -17.00 -8.15 13.77
N SER A 273 -17.59 -7.90 14.94
CA SER A 273 -16.93 -7.26 16.09
C SER A 273 -15.70 -7.99 16.66
N GLU A 274 -15.54 -9.27 16.34
CA GLU A 274 -14.39 -10.08 16.70
C GLU A 274 -13.22 -9.95 15.71
N ILE A 275 -13.48 -9.50 14.48
CA ILE A 275 -12.47 -9.38 13.42
C ILE A 275 -12.16 -7.93 13.05
N ILE A 276 -13.09 -6.98 13.22
CA ILE A 276 -12.92 -5.56 12.86
C ILE A 276 -12.59 -4.73 14.09
N LEU A 277 -11.51 -3.96 14.03
CA LEU A 277 -11.07 -3.02 15.06
C LEU A 277 -10.60 -1.71 14.42
N ASP A 278 -11.00 -0.56 14.96
CA ASP A 278 -10.43 0.73 14.58
C ASP A 278 -9.41 1.26 15.60
N SER A 279 -8.72 2.34 15.22
CA SER A 279 -7.72 2.99 16.06
C SER A 279 -8.24 3.63 17.35
N LYS A 280 -9.57 3.75 17.50
CA LYS A 280 -10.23 4.31 18.69
C LYS A 280 -10.73 3.21 19.63
N GLY A 281 -10.52 1.95 19.28
CA GLY A 281 -10.98 0.79 20.04
C GLY A 281 -12.41 0.36 19.72
N ASN A 282 -13.04 0.95 18.70
CA ASN A 282 -14.36 0.53 18.25
C ASN A 282 -14.28 -0.81 17.51
N ARG A 283 -15.32 -1.63 17.66
CA ARG A 283 -15.37 -2.97 17.09
C ARG A 283 -16.56 -3.14 16.15
N GLY A 284 -16.35 -3.94 15.11
CA GLY A 284 -17.39 -4.32 14.16
C GLY A 284 -17.67 -3.24 13.11
N GLU A 285 -18.29 -3.68 12.01
CA GLU A 285 -18.63 -2.88 10.83
C GLU A 285 -19.33 -1.57 11.21
N LYS A 286 -20.37 -1.65 12.05
CA LYS A 286 -21.21 -0.48 12.34
C LYS A 286 -20.39 0.63 12.98
N LEU A 287 -19.67 0.31 14.06
CA LEU A 287 -18.93 1.31 14.81
C LEU A 287 -17.72 1.83 14.04
N ALA A 288 -16.99 0.96 13.32
CA ALA A 288 -15.85 1.35 12.51
C ALA A 288 -16.25 2.22 11.30
N ARG A 289 -17.43 2.00 10.70
CA ARG A 289 -17.93 2.81 9.57
C ARG A 289 -18.45 4.19 9.98
N GLU A 290 -18.95 4.32 11.21
CA GLU A 290 -19.57 5.56 11.72
C GLU A 290 -18.55 6.55 12.29
N ASN A 291 -17.28 6.15 12.39
CA ASN A 291 -16.21 6.96 12.95
C ASN A 291 -15.01 7.00 11.99
N SER A 292 -14.60 8.20 11.57
CA SER A 292 -13.30 8.36 10.92
C SER A 292 -12.19 7.90 11.86
N ALA A 293 -11.16 7.24 11.33
CA ALA A 293 -10.10 6.65 12.14
C ALA A 293 -8.78 6.61 11.37
N PRO A 294 -7.63 6.93 11.98
CA PRO A 294 -6.31 6.78 11.36
C PRO A 294 -6.03 5.40 10.77
N TRP A 295 -6.60 4.34 11.35
CA TRP A 295 -6.50 2.99 10.80
C TRP A 295 -7.70 2.13 11.19
N VAL A 296 -7.96 1.12 10.36
CA VAL A 296 -8.82 -0.01 10.66
C VAL A 296 -8.03 -1.30 10.41
N ASP A 297 -8.31 -2.33 11.20
CA ASP A 297 -7.73 -3.65 11.17
C ASP A 297 -8.83 -4.71 10.94
N TYR A 298 -8.50 -5.70 10.12
CA TYR A 298 -9.18 -6.99 10.09
C TYR A 298 -8.22 -8.08 10.54
N SER A 299 -8.50 -8.70 11.67
CA SER A 299 -7.68 -9.74 12.28
C SER A 299 -8.46 -11.02 12.54
N GLY A 300 -7.82 -12.17 12.35
CA GLY A 300 -8.48 -13.47 12.53
C GLY A 300 -7.52 -14.64 12.32
N THR A 301 -8.10 -15.79 11.96
CA THR A 301 -7.35 -17.01 11.65
C THR A 301 -7.60 -17.37 10.19
N VAL A 302 -6.54 -17.50 9.39
CA VAL A 302 -6.58 -17.94 7.99
C VAL A 302 -5.69 -19.17 7.87
N GLU A 303 -6.25 -20.28 7.37
CA GLU A 303 -5.53 -21.56 7.25
C GLU A 303 -4.82 -21.96 8.56
N GLY A 304 -5.49 -21.76 9.69
CA GLY A 304 -4.99 -22.06 11.04
C GLY A 304 -3.98 -21.08 11.62
N ARG A 305 -3.61 -20.00 10.91
CA ARG A 305 -2.64 -18.99 11.37
C ARG A 305 -3.31 -17.71 11.81
N LYS A 306 -2.90 -17.16 12.96
CA LYS A 306 -3.31 -15.81 13.40
C LYS A 306 -2.65 -14.76 12.52
N VAL A 307 -3.46 -14.02 11.78
CA VAL A 307 -3.03 -13.00 10.83
C VAL A 307 -3.99 -11.81 10.87
N GLY A 308 -3.55 -10.68 10.31
CA GLY A 308 -4.40 -9.52 10.13
C GLY A 308 -3.89 -8.63 9.02
N ILE A 309 -4.76 -7.72 8.58
CA ILE A 309 -4.46 -6.67 7.63
C ILE A 309 -5.00 -5.36 8.18
N ALA A 310 -4.11 -4.39 8.31
CA ALA A 310 -4.47 -3.03 8.69
C ALA A 310 -4.23 -2.10 7.51
N VAL A 311 -5.19 -1.21 7.27
CA VAL A 311 -5.01 -0.08 6.35
C VAL A 311 -4.87 1.16 7.22
N MET A 312 -3.82 1.93 6.96
CA MET A 312 -3.49 3.13 7.72
C MET A 312 -3.56 4.33 6.80
N ASN A 313 -4.36 5.34 7.15
CA ASN A 313 -4.45 6.56 6.39
C ASN A 313 -3.38 7.56 6.85
N HIS A 314 -2.50 7.96 5.94
CA HIS A 314 -1.41 8.86 6.28
C HIS A 314 -1.96 10.25 6.70
N PRO A 315 -1.42 10.90 7.76
CA PRO A 315 -1.93 12.19 8.23
C PRO A 315 -1.97 13.32 7.19
N SER A 316 -1.11 13.28 6.17
CA SER A 316 -1.10 14.26 5.07
C SER A 316 -2.08 13.94 3.94
N SER A 317 -2.79 12.81 4.01
CA SER A 317 -3.78 12.44 3.00
C SER A 317 -4.92 13.45 3.00
N TRP A 318 -5.51 13.67 1.83
CA TRP A 318 -6.70 14.50 1.70
C TRP A 318 -7.83 13.95 2.60
N ARG A 319 -8.42 14.84 3.40
CA ARG A 319 -9.46 14.54 4.42
C ARG A 319 -9.05 13.47 5.45
N SER A 320 -7.78 13.44 5.84
CA SER A 320 -7.32 12.61 6.94
C SER A 320 -7.93 13.02 8.30
N PRO A 321 -8.26 12.06 9.20
CA PRO A 321 -8.29 10.62 8.93
C PRO A 321 -9.48 10.26 8.04
N SER A 322 -9.25 9.34 7.10
CA SER A 322 -10.29 8.83 6.19
C SER A 322 -11.50 8.28 6.93
N ASP A 323 -12.67 8.39 6.29
CA ASP A 323 -13.80 7.52 6.58
C ASP A 323 -13.58 6.13 5.96
N TRP A 324 -14.34 5.17 6.47
CA TRP A 324 -14.17 3.77 6.12
C TRP A 324 -15.46 3.20 5.57
N HIS A 325 -15.40 2.58 4.40
CA HIS A 325 -16.44 1.64 3.97
C HIS A 325 -15.94 0.23 4.26
N VAL A 326 -16.18 -0.19 5.49
CA VAL A 326 -15.91 -1.54 5.96
C VAL A 326 -17.20 -2.35 5.98
N ARG A 327 -17.10 -3.66 5.78
CA ARG A 327 -18.21 -4.60 5.86
C ARG A 327 -17.77 -5.91 6.50
N ALA A 328 -18.61 -6.46 7.38
CA ALA A 328 -18.36 -7.74 8.02
C ALA A 328 -18.08 -8.84 6.98
N TYR A 329 -18.70 -8.77 5.80
CA TYR A 329 -18.49 -9.71 4.70
C TYR A 329 -17.18 -9.48 3.89
N GLY A 330 -16.23 -8.68 4.39
CA GLY A 330 -14.86 -8.60 3.85
C GLY A 330 -14.63 -7.55 2.77
N LEU A 331 -15.53 -6.59 2.58
CA LEU A 331 -15.21 -5.38 1.82
C LEU A 331 -14.54 -4.39 2.77
N PHE A 332 -13.29 -4.03 2.51
CA PHE A 332 -12.50 -3.16 3.36
C PHE A 332 -11.95 -1.99 2.54
N ALA A 333 -12.53 -0.80 2.69
CA ALA A 333 -12.10 0.37 1.94
C ALA A 333 -11.87 1.62 2.81
N ALA A 334 -10.78 2.33 2.55
CA ALA A 334 -10.53 3.68 3.01
C ALA A 334 -11.09 4.66 1.99
N ASN A 335 -12.13 5.41 2.35
CA ASN A 335 -12.88 6.23 1.42
C ASN A 335 -13.23 7.62 1.98
N PRO A 336 -12.40 8.65 1.70
CA PRO A 336 -12.61 10.01 2.19
C PRO A 336 -13.74 10.79 1.47
N TRP A 337 -14.47 10.16 0.55
CA TRP A 337 -15.61 10.76 -0.15
C TRP A 337 -16.97 10.46 0.51
N ILE A 338 -17.00 9.69 1.60
CA ILE A 338 -18.24 9.33 2.32
C ILE A 338 -18.78 10.50 3.16
N ILE A 339 -17.96 11.48 3.55
CA ILE A 339 -18.45 12.69 4.22
C ILE A 339 -19.15 13.64 3.22
N LYS A 340 -20.23 14.28 3.70
CA LYS A 340 -20.94 15.35 2.99
C LYS A 340 -20.02 16.56 2.77
N GLY A 341 -19.78 16.93 1.52
CA GLY A 341 -18.98 18.10 1.15
C GLY A 341 -18.79 18.24 -0.36
N GLU A 342 -18.01 19.22 -0.80
CA GLU A 342 -17.63 19.36 -2.21
C GLU A 342 -16.74 18.17 -2.62
N ASN A 343 -17.22 17.35 -3.54
CA ASN A 343 -16.50 16.21 -4.08
C ASN A 343 -15.99 16.47 -5.50
N THR A 344 -15.75 17.74 -5.82
CA THR A 344 -15.25 18.16 -7.12
C THR A 344 -13.79 18.53 -7.01
N LEU A 345 -12.95 17.83 -7.78
CA LEU A 345 -11.57 18.22 -8.03
C LEU A 345 -11.57 19.24 -9.17
N GLN A 346 -11.06 20.45 -8.92
CA GLN A 346 -10.92 21.46 -9.96
C GLN A 346 -9.76 21.10 -10.89
N LYS A 347 -9.80 21.58 -12.14
CA LYS A 347 -8.74 21.35 -13.12
C LYS A 347 -7.38 21.82 -12.60
N GLY A 348 -6.35 21.00 -12.81
CA GLY A 348 -4.97 21.23 -12.37
C GLY A 348 -4.57 20.33 -11.22
#